data_AF-F4N047-F1
#
_entry.id   AF-F4N047-F1
#
_cell.length_a   1.000
_cell.length_b   1.000
_cell.length_c   1.000
_cell.angle_alpha   90.00
_cell.angle_beta   90.00
_cell.angle_gamma   90.00
#
_symmetry.space_group_name_H-M   'P 1'
#
loop_
_entity.id
_entity.type
_entity.pdbx_description
1 polymer ?
#
loop_
_entity_poly.entity_id
_entity_poly.type
_entity_poly.pdbx_seq_one_letter_code
_entity_poly.pdbx_strand_id
1 'polypeptide(L)' 'MFCVQCEQTIRTPVGNGCSYAQGICGKTAETSDLQDLLVAVLQGLSAWVLTARELGIVDHEIDSFAPRAFFLHTDQCEL' A
#
# COMPACT_ATOMS: atom_id res chain seq x y z
N MET A 1 0.15 -1.74 -12.84
CA MET A 1 0.77 -2.41 -11.68
C MET A 1 2.27 -2.55 -11.80
N PHE A 2 2.97 -2.35 -10.69
CA PHE A 2 4.34 -2.80 -10.47
C PHE A 2 4.48 -3.18 -8.99
N CYS A 3 4.57 -4.48 -8.69
CA CYS A 3 4.59 -4.95 -7.30
C CYS A 3 5.78 -5.87 -7.00
N VAL A 4 6.54 -5.54 -5.95
CA VAL A 4 7.77 -6.23 -5.50
C VAL A 4 7.76 -6.55 -4.00
N GLN A 5 6.59 -6.52 -3.36
CA GLN A 5 6.46 -6.55 -1.90
C GLN A 5 6.67 -7.95 -1.29
N CYS A 6 6.25 -9.00 -1.99
CA CYS A 6 6.40 -10.37 -1.51
C CYS A 6 7.68 -11.04 -2.03
N GLU A 7 8.20 -12.00 -1.27
CA GLU A 7 9.37 -12.80 -1.67
C GLU A 7 9.15 -13.49 -3.02
N GLN A 8 7.92 -13.93 -3.28
CA GLN A 8 7.55 -14.70 -4.46
C GLN A 8 7.46 -13.86 -5.75
N THR A 9 7.68 -12.54 -5.70
CA THR A 9 7.56 -11.66 -6.86
C THR A 9 8.31 -12.20 -8.10
N ILE A 10 7.75 -11.96 -9.29
CA ILE A 10 8.28 -12.52 -10.53
C ILE A 10 9.72 -12.01 -10.75
N ARG A 11 10.65 -12.94 -10.93
CA ARG A 11 12.05 -12.64 -11.29
C ARG A 11 12.37 -13.28 -12.63
N THR A 12 12.66 -12.44 -13.62
CA THR A 12 13.06 -12.88 -14.95
C THR A 12 14.39 -12.23 -15.35
N PRO A 13 15.12 -12.78 -16.34
CA PRO A 13 16.34 -12.16 -16.84
C PRO A 13 16.14 -10.73 -17.39
N VAL A 14 14.90 -10.36 -17.72
CA VAL A 14 14.53 -9.09 -18.36
C VAL A 14 14.02 -8.07 -17.33
N GLY A 15 13.71 -8.50 -16.10
CA GLY A 15 13.19 -7.61 -15.06
C GLY A 15 12.72 -8.35 -13.81
N ASN A 16 12.71 -7.62 -12.69
CA ASN A 16 12.19 -8.05 -11.40
C ASN A 16 10.91 -7.28 -11.06
N GLY A 17 9.90 -7.98 -10.59
CA GLY A 17 8.61 -7.42 -10.20
C GLY A 17 7.43 -7.98 -10.99
N CYS A 18 6.27 -8.01 -10.34
CA CYS A 18 4.99 -8.30 -10.97
C CYS A 18 4.53 -7.07 -11.77
N SER A 19 4.63 -7.14 -13.09
CA SER A 19 4.32 -6.03 -14.03
C SER A 19 3.30 -6.40 -15.11
N TYR A 20 2.54 -7.47 -14.90
CA TYR A 20 1.58 -8.03 -15.87
C TYR A 20 0.12 -7.81 -15.42
N ALA A 21 -0.84 -8.53 -16.00
CA ALA A 21 -2.25 -8.43 -15.61
C ALA A 21 -2.53 -8.94 -14.18
N GLN A 22 -1.69 -9.84 -13.66
CA GLN A 22 -1.82 -10.42 -12.33
C GLN A 22 -0.44 -10.78 -11.77
N GLY A 23 -0.25 -10.58 -10.47
CA GLY A 23 0.93 -11.04 -9.74
C GLY A 23 0.86 -12.53 -9.42
N ILE A 24 1.99 -13.10 -9.00
CA ILE A 24 2.06 -14.52 -8.62
C ILE A 24 1.11 -14.87 -7.47
N CYS A 25 0.88 -13.92 -6.57
CA CYS A 25 0.03 -14.05 -5.39
C CYS A 25 -1.46 -13.81 -5.70
N GLY A 26 -1.88 -13.81 -6.97
CA GLY A 26 -3.27 -13.63 -7.35
C GLY A 26 -3.74 -12.17 -7.47
N LYS A 27 -2.97 -11.20 -6.95
CA LYS A 27 -3.29 -9.76 -7.02
C LYS A 27 -3.44 -9.29 -8.48
N THR A 28 -4.61 -8.78 -8.85
CA THR A 28 -4.86 -8.20 -10.18
C THR A 28 -4.17 -6.85 -10.33
N ALA A 29 -3.92 -6.44 -11.58
CA ALA A 29 -3.34 -5.13 -11.87
C ALA A 29 -4.17 -3.98 -11.29
N GLU A 30 -5.49 -4.05 -11.44
CA GLU A 30 -6.45 -3.07 -10.91
C GLU A 30 -6.34 -2.94 -9.38
N THR A 31 -6.30 -4.06 -8.66
CA THR A 31 -6.20 -4.04 -7.20
C THR A 31 -4.85 -3.51 -6.73
N SER A 32 -3.75 -3.83 -7.43
CA SER A 32 -2.44 -3.26 -7.11
C SER A 32 -2.40 -1.76 -7.35
N ASP A 33 -3.00 -1.26 -8.42
CA ASP A 33 -3.02 0.18 -8.72
C ASP A 33 -3.88 0.93 -7.68
N LEU A 34 -5.00 0.35 -7.22
CA LEU A 34 -5.80 0.90 -6.11
C LEU A 34 -5.03 0.92 -4.78
N GLN A 35 -4.21 -0.10 -4.53
CA GLN A 35 -3.34 -0.17 -3.37
C GLN A 35 -2.22 0.89 -3.39
N ASP A 36 -1.63 1.13 -4.55
CA ASP A 36 -0.67 2.23 -4.74
C ASP A 36 -1.33 3.60 -4.49
N LEU A 37 -2.56 3.80 -4.98
CA LEU A 37 -3.35 5.00 -4.67
C LEU A 37 -3.67 5.14 -3.17
N LEU A 38 -4.01 4.04 -2.50
CA LEU A 38 -4.25 4.03 -1.06
C LEU A 38 -3.01 4.51 -0.30
N VAL A 39 -1.82 4.00 -0.63
CA VAL A 39 -0.56 4.43 -0.02
C VAL A 39 -0.30 5.93 -0.29
N ALA A 40 -0.54 6.41 -1.52
CA ALA A 40 -0.39 7.82 -1.84
C ALA A 40 -1.31 8.73 -1.00
N VAL A 41 -2.56 8.32 -0.79
CA VAL A 41 -3.51 9.05 0.06
C VAL A 41 -3.09 9.01 1.53
N LEU A 42 -2.60 7.87 2.02
CA LEU A 42 -2.10 7.75 3.40
C LEU A 42 -0.87 8.63 3.66
N GLN A 43 0.02 8.79 2.66
CA GLN A 43 1.13 9.74 2.75
C GLN A 43 0.61 11.19 2.85
N GLY A 44 -0.39 11.55 2.05
CA GLY A 44 -1.05 12.86 2.14
C GLY A 44 -1.73 13.10 3.49
N LEU A 45 -2.44 12.10 4.02
CA LEU A 45 -3.04 12.14 5.35
C LEU A 45 -1.97 12.35 6.43
N SER A 46 -0.83 11.66 6.32
CA SER A 46 0.27 11.77 7.27
C SER A 46 0.85 13.19 7.32
N ALA A 47 0.95 13.88 6.18
CA ALA A 47 1.37 15.28 6.13
C ALA A 47 0.43 16.19 6.93
N TRP A 48 -0.88 16.02 6.77
CA TRP A 48 -1.89 16.79 7.52
C TRP A 48 -1.88 16.47 9.02
N VAL A 49 -1.74 15.19 9.38
CA VAL A 49 -1.68 14.77 10.79
C VAL A 49 -0.45 15.37 11.49
N LEU A 50 0.70 15.45 10.82
CA LEU A 50 1.88 16.10 11.39
C LEU A 50 1.63 17.58 11.69
N THR A 51 1.03 18.32 10.77
CA THR A 51 0.64 19.73 11.00
C THR A 51 -0.42 19.86 12.10
N ALA A 52 -1.41 18.97 12.16
CA ALA A 52 -2.43 18.98 13.21
C ALA A 52 -1.83 18.73 14.60
N ARG A 53 -0.84 17.84 14.71
CA ARG A 53 -0.12 17.56 15.96
C ARG A 53 0.67 18.76 16.46
N GLU A 54 1.24 19.58 15.58
CA GLU A 54 1.89 20.86 15.97
C GLU A 54 0.91 21.84 16.62
N LEU A 55 -0.37 21.78 16.25
CA LEU A 55 -1.45 22.58 16.84
C LEU A 55 -2.10 21.90 18.07
N GLY A 56 -1.59 20.75 18.50
CA GLY A 56 -2.13 19.98 19.62
C GLY A 56 -3.44 19.25 19.30
N ILE A 57 -3.81 19.11 18.03
CA ILE A 57 -5.01 18.39 17.58
C ILE A 57 -4.63 16.92 17.38
N VAL A 58 -5.24 16.04 18.17
CA VAL A 58 -5.05 14.58 18.09
C VAL A 58 -6.40 13.91 17.93
N ASP A 59 -6.53 13.10 16.89
CA ASP A 59 -7.72 12.30 16.60
C ASP A 59 -7.35 10.81 16.57
N HIS A 60 -7.90 10.07 17.53
CA HIS A 60 -7.61 8.64 17.70
C HIS A 60 -8.22 7.77 16.58
N GLU A 61 -9.31 8.20 15.94
CA GLU A 61 -9.84 7.47 14.79
C GLU A 61 -8.87 7.53 13.61
N ILE A 62 -8.31 8.71 13.34
CA ILE A 62 -7.31 8.90 12.28
C ILE A 62 -6.02 8.13 12.59
N ASP A 63 -5.53 8.21 13.82
CA ASP A 63 -4.32 7.50 14.26
C ASP A 63 -4.47 5.98 14.13
N SER A 64 -5.67 5.45 14.38
CA SER A 64 -5.94 4.02 14.28
C SER A 64 -6.32 3.58 12.86
N PHE A 65 -6.79 4.50 12.01
CA PHE A 65 -7.15 4.22 10.62
C PHE A 65 -5.92 3.93 9.75
N ALA A 66 -4.87 4.74 9.84
CA ALA A 66 -3.66 4.59 9.03
C ALA A 66 -3.04 3.18 9.09
N PRO A 67 -2.79 2.57 10.28
CA PRO A 67 -2.24 1.22 10.35
C PRO A 67 -3.22 0.15 9.85
N ARG A 68 -4.54 0.31 10.05
CA ARG A 68 -5.55 -0.63 9.50
C ARG A 68 -5.58 -0.60 7.98
N ALA A 69 -5.59 0.60 7.40
CA ALA A 69 -5.56 0.78 5.95
C ALA A 69 -4.26 0.23 5.35
N PHE A 70 -3.12 0.45 6.01
CA PHE A 70 -1.84 -0.10 5.59
C PHE A 70 -1.76 -1.63 5.72
N PHE A 71 -2.42 -2.23 6.71
CA PHE A 71 -2.47 -3.69 6.85
C PHE A 71 -3.25 -4.37 5.70
N LEU A 72 -4.35 -3.74 5.24
CA LEU A 72 -5.12 -4.24 4.08
C LEU A 72 -4.31 -4.27 2.78
N HIS A 73 -3.26 -3.44 2.68
CA HIS A 73 -2.36 -3.41 1.53
C HIS A 73 -1.45 -4.66 1.46
N THR A 74 -1.08 -5.23 2.61
CA THR A 74 -0.11 -6.34 2.70
C THR A 74 -0.75 -7.73 2.58
N ASP A 75 -1.99 -7.90 3.04
CA ASP A 75 -2.61 -9.23 3.27
C ASP A 75 -2.92 -10.01 1.96
N GLN A 76 -2.99 -9.33 0.82
CA GLN A 76 -3.38 -9.94 -0.45
C GLN A 76 -2.31 -10.79 -1.13
N CYS A 77 -1.15 -10.99 -0.51
CA CYS A 77 -0.12 -11.89 -1.08
C CYS A 77 0.08 -13.20 -0.29
N GLU A 78 -0.67 -13.43 0.79
CA GLU A 78 -0.58 -14.66 1.60
C GLU A 78 -1.78 -15.62 1.44
N LEU A 79 -2.78 -15.26 0.62
CA LEU A 79 -3.90 -16.12 0.20
C LEU A 79 -3.67 -16.68 -1.20
#